data_AF-A0A1G3C461-F1
#
_entry.id   AF-A0A1G3C461-F1
#
_cell.length_a   1.000
_cell.length_b   1.000
_cell.length_c   1.000
_cell.angle_alpha   90.00
_cell.angle_beta   90.00
_cell.angle_gamma   90.00
#
_symmetry.space_group_name_H-M   'P 1'
#
loop_
_entity.id
_entity.type
_entity.pdbx_description
1 polymer ?
#
loop_
_entity_poly.entity_id
_entity_poly.type
_entity_poly.pdbx_seq_one_letter_code
_entity_poly.pdbx_strand_id
1 'polypeptide(L)'
;MYDYFSPFEAHKHAIKGTIYYGHSGIQEIVVAETHNFGRCLILDNEFQSFELDEFIYHEALVQPGLILHPNPETIAIIGGGEGAALREVLHHKTVNKATMVDIDEKVVECAGKYLPTFHNGSFTDKRTVLTFGDGRKFIEDSDDAFDAVIMDITCPLEEGPSYKLFTREFYELVRQKLTPHGLLSIQASTTSPVALKTYTVLYKTLKDVFPNVFPYAAYVPSFALLWGFCLATNDIDPAQTGREEIDRRISERVSGELRFYDGITHQALFNLPKYIRKALKEQTHINRDNKPLMEQYPGLAEKE
;
A
#
# COMPACT_ATOMS: atom_id res chain seq x y z
N MET A 1 -22.86 -1.40 6.92
CA MET A 1 -21.95 -2.55 7.05
C MET A 1 -20.90 -2.18 8.09
N TYR A 2 -20.47 -3.14 8.90
CA TYR A 2 -19.49 -2.93 9.97
C TYR A 2 -18.09 -3.21 9.42
N ASP A 3 -17.15 -2.34 9.78
CA ASP A 3 -15.71 -2.47 9.63
C ASP A 3 -15.14 -2.74 11.03
N TYR A 4 -14.41 -3.83 11.21
CA TYR A 4 -14.00 -4.28 12.55
C TYR A 4 -12.52 -3.97 12.79
N PHE A 5 -12.23 -3.20 13.83
CA PHE A 5 -10.86 -2.90 14.25
C PHE A 5 -10.34 -3.91 15.27
N SER A 6 -11.25 -4.52 16.04
CA SER A 6 -11.02 -5.64 16.94
C SER A 6 -12.33 -6.40 17.16
N PRO A 7 -12.34 -7.57 17.84
CA PRO A 7 -13.59 -8.23 18.20
C PRO A 7 -14.48 -7.39 19.14
N PHE A 8 -13.94 -6.29 19.66
CA PHE A 8 -14.57 -5.41 20.64
C PHE A 8 -14.78 -3.98 20.13
N GLU A 9 -14.35 -3.66 18.91
CA GLU A 9 -14.42 -2.31 18.34
C GLU A 9 -14.73 -2.37 16.85
N ALA A 10 -15.77 -1.66 16.43
CA ALA A 10 -16.19 -1.60 15.04
C ALA A 10 -16.63 -0.19 14.66
N HIS A 11 -16.31 0.19 13.42
CA HIS A 11 -16.83 1.36 12.72
C HIS A 11 -17.96 0.93 11.79
N LYS A 12 -18.95 1.79 11.53
CA LYS A 12 -20.12 1.44 10.70
C LYS A 12 -20.31 2.45 9.60
N HIS A 13 -20.28 1.97 8.37
CA HIS A 13 -20.67 2.73 7.18
C HIS A 13 -22.13 2.48 6.82
N ALA A 14 -22.90 3.55 6.64
CA ALA A 14 -24.24 3.47 6.06
C ALA A 14 -24.13 3.22 4.56
N ILE A 15 -24.70 2.10 4.10
CA ILE A 15 -24.67 1.67 2.69
C ILE A 15 -25.96 2.12 2.02
N LYS A 16 -25.86 2.88 0.92
CA LYS A 16 -27.00 3.25 0.06
C LYS A 16 -27.49 2.05 -0.75
N GLY A 17 -26.56 1.27 -1.29
CA GLY A 17 -26.85 0.10 -2.12
C GLY A 17 -25.59 -0.64 -2.53
N THR A 18 -25.77 -1.90 -2.94
CA THR A 18 -24.71 -2.74 -3.49
C THR A 18 -24.74 -2.66 -5.00
N ILE A 19 -23.60 -2.30 -5.61
CA ILE A 19 -23.43 -2.14 -7.06
C ILE A 19 -23.05 -3.48 -7.69
N TYR A 20 -22.19 -4.23 -7.02
CA TYR A 20 -21.71 -5.54 -7.46
C TYR A 20 -21.44 -6.44 -6.26
N TYR A 21 -21.72 -7.73 -6.45
CA TYR A 21 -21.36 -8.81 -5.54
C TYR A 21 -20.88 -10.00 -6.40
N GLY A 22 -19.75 -10.58 -6.04
CA GLY A 22 -19.21 -11.76 -6.70
C GLY A 22 -18.13 -12.45 -5.88
N HIS A 23 -17.61 -13.56 -6.40
CA HIS A 23 -16.53 -14.31 -5.77
C HIS A 23 -15.52 -14.75 -6.85
N SER A 24 -14.22 -14.55 -6.57
CA SER A 24 -13.19 -14.82 -7.57
C SER A 24 -12.72 -16.27 -7.61
N GLY A 25 -12.89 -16.98 -6.51
CA GLY A 25 -12.20 -18.24 -6.22
C GLY A 25 -11.12 -18.06 -5.15
N ILE A 26 -10.72 -16.80 -4.89
CA ILE A 26 -9.78 -16.41 -3.83
C ILE A 26 -10.55 -15.74 -2.70
N GLN A 27 -11.39 -14.76 -3.02
CA GLN A 27 -12.10 -13.93 -2.05
C GLN A 27 -13.48 -13.50 -2.57
N GLU A 28 -14.34 -13.09 -1.64
CA GLU A 28 -15.57 -12.35 -1.92
C GLU A 28 -15.23 -10.91 -2.35
N ILE A 29 -15.96 -10.40 -3.35
CA ILE A 29 -15.78 -9.06 -3.90
C ILE A 29 -17.12 -8.33 -3.86
N VAL A 30 -17.16 -7.21 -3.15
CA VAL A 30 -18.34 -6.34 -3.08
C VAL A 30 -17.94 -4.92 -3.45
N VAL A 31 -18.69 -4.34 -4.39
CA VAL A 31 -18.65 -2.90 -4.64
C VAL A 31 -19.98 -2.33 -4.17
N ALA A 32 -19.90 -1.38 -3.24
CA ALA A 32 -21.06 -0.73 -2.66
C ALA A 32 -20.96 0.78 -2.79
N GLU A 33 -22.10 1.47 -2.63
CA GLU A 33 -22.13 2.93 -2.49
C GLU A 33 -22.49 3.28 -1.05
N THR A 34 -21.69 4.14 -0.43
CA THR A 34 -21.91 4.62 0.93
C THR A 34 -22.57 5.99 0.94
N HIS A 35 -23.19 6.37 2.07
CA HIS A 35 -23.79 7.69 2.22
C HIS A 35 -22.77 8.84 2.24
N ASN A 36 -21.57 8.62 2.80
CA ASN A 36 -20.61 9.69 3.08
C ASN A 36 -19.37 9.65 2.18
N PHE A 37 -18.88 8.48 1.79
CA PHE A 37 -17.56 8.31 1.17
C PHE A 37 -17.62 7.84 -0.30
N GLY A 38 -18.80 7.87 -0.92
CA GLY A 38 -18.99 7.42 -2.30
C GLY A 38 -18.88 5.90 -2.44
N ARG A 39 -18.41 5.43 -3.60
CA ARG A 39 -18.21 3.99 -3.85
C ARG A 39 -17.09 3.43 -2.96
N CYS A 40 -17.21 2.17 -2.56
CA CYS A 40 -16.17 1.48 -1.83
C CYS A 40 -15.98 0.05 -2.33
N LEU A 41 -14.75 -0.43 -2.22
CA LEU A 41 -14.37 -1.82 -2.42
C LEU A 41 -14.32 -2.53 -1.08
N ILE A 42 -14.95 -3.70 -1.00
CA ILE A 42 -14.91 -4.59 0.15
C ILE A 42 -14.49 -5.96 -0.35
N LEU A 43 -13.49 -6.56 0.30
CA LEU A 43 -12.98 -7.90 0.02
C LEU A 43 -13.08 -8.73 1.29
N ASP A 44 -13.69 -9.92 1.23
CA ASP A 44 -13.91 -10.81 2.39
C ASP A 44 -14.48 -10.10 3.65
N ASN A 45 -15.43 -9.18 3.45
CA ASN A 45 -16.03 -8.31 4.48
C ASN A 45 -15.10 -7.23 5.08
N GLU A 46 -13.91 -7.05 4.53
CA GLU A 46 -12.99 -5.97 4.90
C GLU A 46 -13.09 -4.81 3.91
N PHE A 47 -13.28 -3.59 4.44
CA PHE A 47 -13.23 -2.40 3.61
C PHE A 47 -11.79 -2.13 3.15
N GLN A 48 -11.61 -2.02 1.83
CA GLN A 48 -10.29 -1.83 1.22
C GLN A 48 -10.03 -0.39 0.85
N SER A 49 -11.03 0.31 0.33
CA SER A 49 -10.84 1.64 -0.24
C SER A 49 -12.18 2.34 -0.49
N PHE A 50 -12.19 3.67 -0.43
CA PHE A 50 -13.38 4.49 -0.61
C PHE A 50 -13.10 5.68 -1.54
N GLU A 51 -14.04 5.95 -2.44
CA GLU A 51 -13.90 6.90 -3.54
C GLU A 51 -13.54 8.32 -3.10
N LEU A 52 -14.09 8.76 -1.95
CA LEU A 52 -13.89 10.12 -1.50
C LEU A 52 -12.48 10.38 -0.95
N ASP A 53 -11.80 9.38 -0.39
CA ASP A 53 -10.56 9.59 0.36
C ASP A 53 -9.41 8.61 0.06
N GLU A 54 -9.60 7.66 -0.86
CA GLU A 54 -8.55 6.74 -1.33
C GLU A 54 -7.27 7.47 -1.76
N PHE A 55 -7.40 8.69 -2.26
CA PHE A 55 -6.26 9.51 -2.68
C PHE A 55 -5.29 9.80 -1.54
N ILE A 56 -5.76 9.91 -0.30
CA ILE A 56 -4.89 10.10 0.86
C ILE A 56 -4.00 8.87 1.03
N TYR A 57 -4.59 7.69 0.95
CA TYR A 57 -3.89 6.42 1.07
C TYR A 57 -2.90 6.21 -0.09
N HIS A 58 -3.36 6.35 -1.34
CA HIS A 58 -2.51 6.08 -2.51
C HIS A 58 -1.42 7.13 -2.70
N GLU A 59 -1.70 8.41 -2.44
CA GLU A 59 -0.65 9.43 -2.47
C GLU A 59 0.37 9.20 -1.35
N ALA A 60 -0.06 8.82 -0.13
CA ALA A 60 0.86 8.46 0.95
C ALA A 60 1.68 7.20 0.64
N LEU A 61 1.12 6.22 -0.05
CA LEU A 61 1.82 4.99 -0.41
C LEU A 61 2.87 5.22 -1.51
N VAL A 62 2.54 6.03 -2.52
CA VAL A 62 3.34 6.14 -3.75
C VAL A 62 4.27 7.35 -3.76
N GLN A 63 3.75 8.54 -3.39
CA GLN A 63 4.45 9.81 -3.63
C GLN A 63 5.73 9.98 -2.81
N PRO A 64 5.80 9.61 -1.50
CA PRO A 64 7.03 9.72 -0.73
C PRO A 64 8.22 9.02 -1.39
N GLY A 65 8.03 7.79 -1.87
CA GLY A 65 9.08 7.04 -2.54
C GLY A 65 9.48 7.69 -3.87
N LEU A 66 8.53 7.81 -4.81
CA LEU A 66 8.84 8.24 -6.17
C LEU A 66 9.39 9.67 -6.26
N ILE A 67 8.92 10.58 -5.41
CA ILE A 67 9.44 11.96 -5.38
C ILE A 67 10.88 12.01 -4.83
N LEU A 68 11.22 11.13 -3.87
CA LEU A 68 12.58 11.04 -3.34
C LEU A 68 13.56 10.40 -4.32
N HIS A 69 13.09 9.45 -5.14
CA HIS A 69 13.91 8.83 -6.18
C HIS A 69 14.42 9.90 -7.18
N PRO A 70 15.69 9.88 -7.60
CA PRO A 70 16.25 10.91 -8.49
C PRO A 70 15.56 10.94 -9.86
N ASN A 71 15.21 9.78 -10.42
CA ASN A 71 14.53 9.65 -11.71
C ASN A 71 13.89 8.24 -11.86
N PRO A 72 12.69 7.98 -11.31
CA PRO A 72 12.10 6.64 -11.34
C PRO A 72 11.49 6.33 -12.71
N GLU A 73 11.89 5.23 -13.33
CA GLU A 73 11.46 4.83 -14.68
C GLU A 73 10.74 3.48 -14.72
N THR A 74 11.26 2.48 -14.01
CA THR A 74 10.73 1.10 -14.03
C THR A 74 10.19 0.72 -12.66
N ILE A 75 8.87 0.54 -12.58
CA ILE A 75 8.13 0.36 -11.32
C ILE A 75 7.41 -0.99 -11.32
N ALA A 76 7.48 -1.71 -10.20
CA ALA A 76 6.60 -2.84 -9.92
C ALA A 76 5.60 -2.48 -8.82
N ILE A 77 4.35 -2.88 -9.00
CA ILE A 77 3.29 -2.79 -7.99
C ILE A 77 2.84 -4.21 -7.72
N ILE A 78 2.92 -4.64 -6.46
CA ILE A 78 2.42 -5.93 -6.01
C ILE A 78 1.11 -5.68 -5.28
N GLY A 79 0.02 -6.27 -5.78
CA GLY A 79 -1.35 -5.95 -5.40
C GLY A 79 -1.89 -4.73 -6.13
N GLY A 80 -2.71 -3.93 -5.44
CA GLY A 80 -3.30 -2.71 -5.97
C GLY A 80 -4.37 -2.94 -7.03
N GLY A 81 -5.12 -4.05 -6.94
CA GLY A 81 -6.11 -4.48 -7.94
C GLY A 81 -7.21 -3.45 -8.28
N GLU A 82 -7.40 -2.41 -7.46
CA GLU A 82 -8.28 -1.29 -7.78
C GLU A 82 -7.69 -0.26 -8.76
N GLY A 83 -6.38 -0.31 -8.99
CA GLY A 83 -5.67 0.51 -9.97
C GLY A 83 -5.32 1.92 -9.53
N ALA A 84 -5.63 2.31 -8.28
CA ALA A 84 -5.34 3.63 -7.74
C ALA A 84 -3.85 3.83 -7.42
N ALA A 85 -3.16 2.83 -6.85
CA ALA A 85 -1.70 2.85 -6.73
C ALA A 85 -1.03 3.00 -8.11
N LEU A 86 -1.50 2.27 -9.11
CA LEU A 86 -1.02 2.38 -10.50
C LEU A 86 -1.29 3.77 -11.09
N ARG A 87 -2.47 4.35 -10.84
CA ARG A 87 -2.80 5.74 -11.24
C ARG A 87 -1.78 6.73 -10.67
N GLU A 88 -1.48 6.64 -9.38
CA GLU A 88 -0.51 7.54 -8.73
C GLU A 88 0.91 7.37 -9.27
N VAL A 89 1.33 6.14 -9.56
CA VAL A 89 2.63 5.87 -10.21
C VAL A 89 2.67 6.54 -11.59
N LEU A 90 1.60 6.42 -12.37
CA LEU A 90 1.54 6.94 -13.74
C LEU A 90 1.42 8.47 -13.81
N HIS A 91 1.11 9.16 -12.71
CA HIS A 91 1.25 10.63 -12.63
C HIS A 91 2.71 11.08 -12.81
N HIS A 92 3.70 10.22 -12.57
CA HIS A 92 5.10 10.56 -12.78
C HIS A 92 5.46 10.47 -14.27
N LYS A 93 5.84 11.61 -14.85
CA LYS A 93 6.25 11.73 -16.26
C LYS A 93 7.53 10.94 -16.59
N THR A 94 8.34 10.64 -15.59
CA THR A 94 9.59 9.86 -15.72
C THR A 94 9.34 8.37 -15.85
N VAL A 95 8.19 7.87 -15.38
CA VAL A 95 7.85 6.46 -15.44
C VAL A 95 7.67 6.03 -16.90
N ASN A 96 8.46 5.05 -17.31
CA ASN A 96 8.47 4.44 -18.64
C ASN A 96 7.72 3.10 -18.66
N LYS A 97 7.79 2.33 -17.57
CA LYS A 97 7.13 1.03 -17.42
C LYS A 97 6.62 0.87 -15.99
N ALA A 98 5.33 0.57 -15.84
CA ALA A 98 4.72 0.22 -14.56
C ALA A 98 4.08 -1.17 -14.68
N THR A 99 4.63 -2.15 -13.98
CA THR A 99 4.09 -3.52 -13.96
C THR A 99 3.27 -3.71 -12.70
N MET A 100 1.96 -3.94 -12.85
CA MET A 100 1.07 -4.24 -11.72
C MET A 100 0.79 -5.74 -11.72
N VAL A 101 1.02 -6.37 -10.57
CA VAL A 101 0.89 -7.81 -10.38
C VAL A 101 -0.14 -8.06 -9.30
N ASP A 102 -1.28 -8.62 -9.69
CA ASP A 102 -2.34 -9.00 -8.75
C ASP A 102 -2.65 -10.49 -8.89
N ILE A 103 -2.94 -11.16 -7.77
CA ILE A 103 -3.29 -12.58 -7.78
C ILE A 103 -4.72 -12.81 -8.28
N ASP A 104 -5.58 -11.79 -8.15
CA ASP A 104 -7.01 -11.88 -8.41
C ASP A 104 -7.43 -11.03 -9.62
N GLU A 105 -7.40 -11.65 -10.80
CA GLU A 105 -7.84 -11.02 -12.06
C GLU A 105 -9.27 -10.45 -11.98
N LYS A 106 -10.17 -11.12 -11.25
CA LYS A 106 -11.56 -10.66 -11.13
C LYS A 106 -11.71 -9.41 -10.28
N VAL A 107 -10.82 -9.16 -9.32
CA VAL A 107 -10.79 -7.86 -8.61
C VAL A 107 -10.45 -6.75 -9.59
N VAL A 108 -9.45 -6.96 -10.46
CA VAL A 108 -9.04 -5.98 -11.48
C VAL A 108 -10.16 -5.73 -12.51
N GLU A 109 -10.81 -6.79 -12.99
CA GLU A 109 -11.98 -6.67 -13.88
C GLU A 109 -13.14 -5.91 -13.21
N CYS A 110 -13.41 -6.23 -11.94
CA CYS A 110 -14.46 -5.58 -11.16
C CYS A 110 -14.15 -4.09 -10.98
N ALA A 111 -12.92 -3.75 -10.58
CA ALA A 111 -12.48 -2.37 -10.43
C ALA A 111 -12.57 -1.59 -11.74
N GLY A 112 -12.11 -2.18 -12.85
CA GLY A 112 -12.18 -1.57 -14.19
C GLY A 112 -13.60 -1.23 -14.64
N LYS A 113 -14.60 -1.99 -14.16
CA LYS A 113 -16.01 -1.76 -14.50
C LYS A 113 -16.76 -0.86 -13.51
N TYR A 114 -16.49 -1.03 -12.22
CA TYR A 114 -17.33 -0.48 -11.15
C TYR A 114 -16.65 0.62 -10.31
N LEU A 115 -15.33 0.80 -10.44
CA LEU A 115 -14.51 1.78 -9.71
C LEU A 115 -13.72 2.71 -10.66
N PRO A 116 -14.37 3.37 -11.64
CA PRO A 116 -13.66 4.12 -12.68
C PRO A 116 -12.82 5.29 -12.16
N THR A 117 -13.21 5.88 -11.03
CA THR A 117 -12.51 6.98 -10.38
C THR A 117 -11.21 6.55 -9.70
N PHE A 118 -11.06 5.27 -9.38
CA PHE A 118 -9.89 4.71 -8.70
C PHE A 118 -8.76 4.53 -9.71
N HIS A 119 -8.97 3.73 -10.75
CA HIS A 119 -7.94 3.52 -11.77
C HIS A 119 -7.78 4.72 -12.70
N ASN A 120 -8.85 5.49 -12.98
CA ASN A 120 -8.83 6.68 -13.85
C ASN A 120 -8.06 6.47 -15.17
N GLY A 121 -8.29 5.33 -15.83
CA GLY A 121 -7.63 4.94 -17.08
C GLY A 121 -6.24 4.29 -16.94
N SER A 122 -5.72 4.12 -15.72
CA SER A 122 -4.38 3.57 -15.45
C SER A 122 -4.15 2.17 -16.04
N PHE A 123 -5.15 1.29 -16.00
CA PHE A 123 -5.10 -0.04 -16.60
C PHE A 123 -4.86 -0.05 -18.12
N THR A 124 -5.20 1.03 -18.81
CA THR A 124 -5.08 1.15 -20.27
C THR A 124 -3.98 2.09 -20.73
N ASP A 125 -3.21 2.67 -19.80
CA ASP A 125 -2.03 3.47 -20.14
C ASP A 125 -1.00 2.59 -20.87
N LYS A 126 -0.39 3.12 -21.94
CA LYS A 126 0.61 2.40 -22.74
C LYS A 126 1.86 1.97 -21.95
N ARG A 127 2.10 2.58 -20.79
CA ARG A 127 3.22 2.26 -19.87
C ARG A 127 2.87 1.11 -18.92
N THR A 128 1.59 0.75 -18.83
CA THR A 128 1.11 -0.28 -17.92
C THR A 128 1.33 -1.67 -18.49
N VAL A 129 1.81 -2.57 -17.63
CA VAL A 129 1.80 -4.02 -17.86
C VAL A 129 1.02 -4.67 -16.73
N LEU A 130 -0.15 -5.23 -17.04
CA LEU A 130 -0.93 -6.01 -16.08
C LEU A 130 -0.48 -7.46 -16.13
N THR A 131 -0.15 -8.02 -14.97
CA THR A 131 0.24 -9.42 -14.80
C THR A 131 -0.62 -10.05 -13.73
N PHE A 132 -1.15 -11.24 -13.99
CA PHE A 132 -1.97 -11.97 -13.02
C PHE A 132 -1.20 -13.15 -12.46
N GLY A 133 -1.02 -13.19 -11.14
CA GLY A 133 -0.30 -14.26 -10.46
C GLY A 133 0.30 -13.87 -9.12
N ASP A 134 1.11 -14.76 -8.59
CA ASP A 134 1.79 -14.58 -7.31
C ASP A 134 2.90 -13.52 -7.41
N GLY A 135 2.81 -12.48 -6.57
CA GLY A 135 3.76 -11.36 -6.58
C GLY A 135 5.19 -11.75 -6.18
N ARG A 136 5.36 -12.80 -5.35
CA ARG A 136 6.69 -13.29 -4.98
C ARG A 136 7.34 -14.00 -6.15
N LYS A 137 6.60 -14.88 -6.80
CA LYS A 137 7.06 -15.55 -8.01
C LYS A 137 7.41 -14.56 -9.11
N PHE A 138 6.62 -13.51 -9.30
CA PHE A 138 6.94 -12.45 -10.24
C PHE A 138 8.30 -11.79 -9.93
N ILE A 139 8.56 -11.42 -8.67
CA ILE A 139 9.85 -10.82 -8.29
C ILE A 139 11.01 -11.82 -8.46
N GLU A 140 10.80 -13.09 -8.13
CA GLU A 140 11.81 -14.16 -8.30
C GLU A 140 12.17 -14.34 -9.79
N ASP A 141 11.16 -14.46 -10.64
CA ASP A 141 11.28 -14.77 -12.07
C ASP A 141 11.63 -13.54 -12.94
N SER A 142 11.44 -12.32 -12.43
CA SER A 142 11.70 -11.08 -13.19
C SER A 142 13.18 -10.86 -13.46
N ASP A 143 13.56 -10.65 -14.72
CA ASP A 143 14.91 -10.21 -15.09
C ASP A 143 15.12 -8.69 -14.97
N ASP A 144 14.04 -7.93 -14.75
CA ASP A 144 14.09 -6.47 -14.63
C ASP A 144 14.69 -6.03 -13.27
N ALA A 145 15.39 -4.89 -13.29
CA ALA A 145 15.72 -4.13 -12.10
C ALA A 145 14.74 -2.95 -11.95
N PHE A 146 14.23 -2.75 -10.73
CA PHE A 146 13.19 -1.78 -10.43
C PHE A 146 13.74 -0.56 -9.70
N ASP A 147 13.30 0.63 -10.11
CA ASP A 147 13.55 1.89 -9.38
C ASP A 147 12.63 2.02 -8.16
N ALA A 148 11.44 1.42 -8.23
CA ALA A 148 10.58 1.28 -7.08
C ALA A 148 9.76 -0.02 -7.15
N VAL A 149 9.59 -0.64 -5.99
CA VAL A 149 8.58 -1.65 -5.75
C VAL A 149 7.57 -1.08 -4.76
N ILE A 150 6.30 -1.05 -5.14
CA ILE A 150 5.19 -0.61 -4.30
C ILE A 150 4.39 -1.85 -3.92
N MET A 151 4.20 -2.09 -2.62
CA MET A 151 3.36 -3.18 -2.14
C MET A 151 2.06 -2.62 -1.58
N ASP A 152 1.00 -2.86 -2.33
CA ASP A 152 -0.39 -2.50 -2.00
C ASP A 152 -1.23 -3.77 -1.88
N ILE A 153 -0.81 -4.62 -0.95
CA ILE A 153 -1.45 -5.88 -0.63
C ILE A 153 -2.10 -5.75 0.74
N THR A 154 -3.23 -6.39 0.97
CA THR A 154 -3.80 -6.51 2.31
C THR A 154 -2.77 -7.11 3.26
N CYS A 155 -2.63 -6.52 4.45
CA CYS A 155 -1.73 -7.04 5.48
C CYS A 155 -2.08 -8.51 5.76
N PRO A 156 -1.13 -9.34 6.22
CA PRO A 156 -1.32 -10.78 6.29
C PRO A 156 -2.27 -11.14 7.43
N LEU A 157 -3.56 -11.19 7.09
CA LEU A 157 -4.64 -11.31 8.05
C LEU A 157 -5.07 -12.75 8.30
N GLU A 158 -4.46 -13.76 7.67
CA GLU A 158 -4.62 -15.19 7.98
C GLU A 158 -3.68 -16.06 7.11
N GLU A 159 -3.83 -17.41 7.12
CA GLU A 159 -3.08 -18.41 6.32
C GLU A 159 -3.14 -18.22 4.78
N GLY A 160 -3.49 -17.03 4.30
CA GLY A 160 -3.52 -16.67 2.89
C GLY A 160 -2.12 -16.51 2.28
N PRO A 161 -2.00 -16.58 0.94
CA PRO A 161 -0.71 -16.54 0.26
C PRO A 161 0.09 -15.25 0.51
N SER A 162 -0.57 -14.16 0.92
CA SER A 162 0.04 -12.84 1.11
C SER A 162 1.05 -12.76 2.25
N TYR A 163 1.01 -13.64 3.27
CA TYR A 163 1.97 -13.56 4.38
C TYR A 163 3.43 -13.69 3.94
N LYS A 164 3.68 -14.47 2.89
CA LYS A 164 5.01 -14.66 2.30
C LYS A 164 5.57 -13.42 1.62
N LEU A 165 4.73 -12.40 1.40
CA LEU A 165 5.13 -11.10 0.84
C LEU A 165 5.56 -10.13 1.93
N PHE A 166 5.38 -10.44 3.22
CA PHE A 166 5.77 -9.56 4.32
C PHE A 166 6.97 -10.08 5.13
N THR A 167 7.66 -11.09 4.60
CA THR A 167 8.77 -11.75 5.28
C THR A 167 10.11 -11.12 4.92
N ARG A 168 11.08 -11.29 5.81
CA ARG A 168 12.46 -10.89 5.58
C ARG A 168 13.01 -11.49 4.29
N GLU A 169 12.73 -12.76 4.02
CA GLU A 169 13.20 -13.48 2.83
C GLU A 169 12.66 -12.84 1.55
N PHE A 170 11.38 -12.46 1.52
CA PHE A 170 10.83 -11.73 0.37
C PHE A 170 11.41 -10.32 0.23
N TYR A 171 11.58 -9.58 1.33
CA TYR A 171 12.22 -8.27 1.26
C TYR A 171 13.68 -8.34 0.76
N GLU A 172 14.41 -9.43 1.06
CA GLU A 172 15.74 -9.67 0.47
C GLU A 172 15.67 -9.88 -1.04
N LEU A 173 14.69 -10.64 -1.52
CA LEU A 173 14.45 -10.82 -2.96
C LEU A 173 14.15 -9.48 -3.64
N VAL A 174 13.24 -8.69 -3.06
CA VAL A 174 12.94 -7.33 -3.55
C VAL A 174 14.20 -6.48 -3.58
N ARG A 175 14.99 -6.44 -2.49
CA ARG A 175 16.23 -5.67 -2.42
C ARG A 175 17.23 -6.05 -3.50
N GLN A 176 17.31 -7.33 -3.88
CA GLN A 176 18.20 -7.81 -4.95
C GLN A 176 17.74 -7.37 -6.35
N LYS A 177 16.44 -7.11 -6.53
CA LYS A 177 15.85 -6.63 -7.79
C LYS A 177 15.75 -5.10 -7.87
N LEU A 178 16.14 -4.37 -6.83
CA LEU A 178 16.15 -2.91 -6.85
C LEU A 178 17.43 -2.36 -7.51
N THR A 179 17.29 -1.25 -8.23
CA THR A 179 18.44 -0.46 -8.70
C THR A 179 19.21 0.14 -7.50
N PRO A 180 20.43 0.70 -7.68
CA PRO A 180 21.19 1.29 -6.58
C PRO A 180 20.44 2.38 -5.79
N HIS A 181 19.61 3.16 -6.48
CA HIS A 181 18.74 4.20 -5.88
C HIS A 181 17.33 3.69 -5.57
N GLY A 182 17.08 2.41 -5.83
CA GLY A 182 15.76 1.81 -5.75
C GLY A 182 15.19 1.83 -4.34
N LEU A 183 13.85 1.79 -4.29
CA LEU A 183 13.09 1.84 -3.05
C LEU A 183 11.98 0.81 -3.01
N LEU A 184 11.60 0.45 -1.79
CA LEU A 184 10.43 -0.35 -1.47
C LEU A 184 9.49 0.51 -0.63
N SER A 185 8.26 0.72 -1.10
CA SER A 185 7.18 1.35 -0.32
C SER A 185 6.11 0.33 0.00
N ILE A 186 5.71 0.22 1.26
CA ILE A 186 4.67 -0.71 1.69
C ILE A 186 3.64 0.00 2.56
N GLN A 187 2.38 -0.40 2.46
CA GLN A 187 1.42 -0.22 3.55
C GLN A 187 1.79 -1.16 4.70
N ALA A 188 1.61 -0.71 5.94
CA ALA A 188 2.07 -1.41 7.13
C ALA A 188 1.00 -1.52 8.24
N SER A 189 -0.28 -1.54 7.86
CA SER A 189 -1.43 -1.58 8.77
C SER A 189 -1.58 -0.34 9.67
N THR A 190 -2.60 -0.35 10.53
CA THR A 190 -2.90 0.72 11.48
C THR A 190 -1.79 0.98 12.48
N THR A 191 -1.65 2.24 12.89
CA THR A 191 -0.78 2.63 14.01
C THR A 191 -1.56 2.85 15.32
N SER A 192 -2.76 2.29 15.44
CA SER A 192 -3.56 2.35 16.66
C SER A 192 -2.79 1.74 17.85
N PRO A 193 -2.81 2.36 19.04
CA PRO A 193 -2.12 1.82 20.23
C PRO A 193 -2.50 0.38 20.60
N VAL A 194 -3.72 -0.06 20.25
CA VAL A 194 -4.22 -1.42 20.55
C VAL A 194 -3.86 -2.45 19.47
N ALA A 195 -3.40 -2.01 18.30
CA ALA A 195 -3.12 -2.84 17.12
C ALA A 195 -1.75 -2.50 16.46
N LEU A 196 -0.82 -1.95 17.23
CA LEU A 196 0.48 -1.44 16.73
C LEU A 196 1.48 -2.55 16.35
N LYS A 197 1.14 -3.81 16.63
CA LYS A 197 2.06 -4.95 16.52
C LYS A 197 2.50 -5.15 15.07
N THR A 198 1.58 -5.30 14.12
CA THR A 198 1.90 -5.48 12.70
C THR A 198 2.79 -4.37 12.17
N TYR A 199 2.40 -3.10 12.38
CA TYR A 199 3.20 -1.95 11.96
C TYR A 199 4.65 -2.02 12.45
N THR A 200 4.86 -2.31 13.74
CA THR A 200 6.22 -2.39 14.30
C THR A 200 7.01 -3.58 13.79
N VAL A 201 6.37 -4.74 13.62
CA VAL A 201 7.02 -5.96 13.10
C VAL A 201 7.46 -5.76 11.65
N LEU A 202 6.61 -5.18 10.80
CA LEU A 202 6.95 -4.91 9.41
C LEU A 202 8.12 -3.93 9.30
N TYR A 203 8.09 -2.85 10.08
CA TYR A 203 9.23 -1.94 10.20
C TYR A 203 10.52 -2.66 10.63
N LYS A 204 10.45 -3.51 11.66
CA LYS A 204 11.63 -4.24 12.17
C LYS A 204 12.17 -5.24 11.14
N THR A 205 11.28 -5.88 10.39
CA THR A 205 11.60 -6.84 9.33
C THR A 205 12.30 -6.14 8.16
N LEU A 206 11.79 -4.99 7.72
CA LEU A 206 12.47 -4.15 6.71
C LEU A 206 13.84 -3.69 7.20
N LYS A 207 13.96 -3.26 8.47
CA LYS A 207 15.24 -2.82 9.07
C LYS A 207 16.30 -3.90 9.15
N ASP A 208 15.92 -5.18 9.09
CA ASP A 208 16.87 -6.29 9.04
C ASP A 208 17.47 -6.49 7.64
N VAL A 209 16.80 -5.97 6.60
CA VAL A 209 17.17 -6.14 5.19
C VAL A 209 17.75 -4.86 4.58
N PHE A 210 17.18 -3.70 4.88
CA PHE A 210 17.56 -2.41 4.30
C PHE A 210 18.33 -1.54 5.29
N PRO A 211 19.36 -0.80 4.82
CA PRO A 211 20.10 0.12 5.70
C PRO A 211 19.20 1.27 6.18
N ASN A 212 18.37 1.81 5.29
CA ASN A 212 17.51 2.95 5.55
C ASN A 212 16.05 2.53 5.45
N VAL A 213 15.29 2.75 6.53
CA VAL A 213 13.86 2.45 6.62
C VAL A 213 13.21 3.55 7.42
N PHE A 214 12.17 4.13 6.83
CA PHE A 214 11.48 5.32 7.29
C PHE A 214 9.99 4.98 7.49
N PRO A 215 9.58 4.72 8.74
CA PRO A 215 8.18 4.52 9.07
C PRO A 215 7.47 5.88 9.11
N TYR A 216 6.28 5.94 8.55
CA TYR A 216 5.42 7.13 8.57
C TYR A 216 3.96 6.72 8.65
N ALA A 217 3.06 7.69 8.80
CA ALA A 217 1.62 7.42 8.87
C ALA A 217 0.80 8.60 8.34
N ALA A 218 -0.36 8.28 7.77
CA ALA A 218 -1.37 9.24 7.33
C ALA A 218 -2.73 8.89 7.96
N TYR A 219 -3.55 9.89 8.29
CA TYR A 219 -4.91 9.62 8.73
C TYR A 219 -5.81 9.32 7.51
N VAL A 220 -6.45 8.15 7.48
CA VAL A 220 -7.41 7.78 6.43
C VAL A 220 -8.83 7.90 7.03
N PRO A 221 -9.61 8.94 6.66
CA PRO A 221 -10.89 9.23 7.30
C PRO A 221 -11.92 8.10 7.26
N SER A 222 -12.03 7.38 6.15
CA SER A 222 -12.97 6.28 5.97
C SER A 222 -12.64 5.10 6.86
N PHE A 223 -11.35 4.82 7.08
CA PHE A 223 -10.91 3.81 8.05
C PHE A 223 -11.00 4.29 9.50
N ALA A 224 -11.23 5.59 9.73
CA ALA A 224 -11.18 6.23 11.05
C ALA A 224 -9.87 5.96 11.83
N LEU A 225 -8.77 5.72 11.11
CA LEU A 225 -7.51 5.27 11.67
C LEU A 225 -6.32 6.03 11.08
N LEU A 226 -5.27 6.16 11.89
CA LEU A 226 -3.95 6.51 11.38
C LEU A 226 -3.37 5.25 10.74
N TRP A 227 -3.18 5.28 9.42
CA TRP A 227 -2.65 4.18 8.64
C TRP A 227 -1.14 4.32 8.48
N GLY A 228 -0.42 3.24 8.77
CA GLY A 228 1.02 3.17 8.76
C GLY A 228 1.55 2.76 7.40
N PHE A 229 2.70 3.33 7.05
CA PHE A 229 3.48 3.00 5.86
C PHE A 229 4.96 2.89 6.23
N CYS A 230 5.73 2.19 5.40
CA CYS A 230 7.18 2.14 5.51
C CYS A 230 7.83 2.33 4.13
N LEU A 231 8.80 3.23 4.07
CA LEU A 231 9.68 3.39 2.92
C LEU A 231 11.06 2.83 3.26
N ALA A 232 11.57 1.91 2.45
CA ALA A 232 12.90 1.33 2.61
C ALA A 232 13.73 1.58 1.35
N THR A 233 15.00 1.95 1.52
CA THR A 233 15.91 2.25 0.40
C THR A 233 17.36 2.03 0.79
N ASN A 234 18.24 1.93 -0.21
CA ASN A 234 19.69 1.85 -0.02
C ASN A 234 20.36 3.23 -0.03
N ASP A 235 19.65 4.29 -0.41
CA ASP A 235 20.27 5.59 -0.76
C ASP A 235 19.75 6.74 0.11
N ILE A 236 18.66 7.40 -0.31
CA ILE A 236 18.31 8.73 0.20
C ILE A 236 17.49 8.67 1.50
N ASP A 237 17.79 9.59 2.43
CA ASP A 237 17.01 9.80 3.64
C ASP A 237 15.93 10.87 3.39
N PRO A 238 14.62 10.54 3.52
CA PRO A 238 13.52 11.49 3.41
C PRO A 238 13.73 12.75 4.25
N ALA A 239 14.26 12.61 5.47
CA ALA A 239 14.45 13.72 6.39
C ALA A 239 15.50 14.75 5.93
N GLN A 240 16.32 14.39 4.93
CA GLN A 240 17.36 15.27 4.38
C GLN A 240 16.85 16.10 3.19
N THR A 241 15.67 15.80 2.65
CA THR A 241 15.10 16.55 1.53
C THR A 241 14.18 17.66 2.05
N GLY A 242 14.54 18.92 1.78
CA GLY A 242 13.74 20.08 2.18
C GLY A 242 12.39 20.12 1.47
N ARG A 243 11.36 20.68 2.13
CA ARG A 243 10.00 20.78 1.57
C ARG A 243 9.98 21.52 0.22
N GLU A 244 10.81 22.55 0.06
CA GLU A 244 10.89 23.32 -1.19
C GLU A 244 11.45 22.45 -2.34
N GLU A 245 12.36 21.52 -2.04
CA GLU A 245 12.87 20.56 -3.02
C GLU A 245 11.82 19.50 -3.37
N ILE A 246 11.03 19.06 -2.40
CA ILE A 246 9.87 18.17 -2.64
C ILE A 246 8.87 18.86 -3.59
N ASP A 247 8.46 20.09 -3.29
CA ASP A 247 7.53 20.86 -4.12
C ASP A 247 8.08 21.09 -5.54
N ARG A 248 9.38 21.39 -5.65
CA ARG A 248 10.06 21.52 -6.95
C ARG A 248 9.95 20.23 -7.76
N ARG A 249 10.29 19.08 -7.16
CA ARG A 249 10.22 17.77 -7.84
C ARG A 249 8.79 17.39 -8.24
N ILE A 250 7.80 17.68 -7.40
CA ILE A 250 6.38 17.49 -7.74
C ILE A 250 6.05 18.31 -8.99
N SER A 251 6.36 19.61 -8.98
CA SER A 251 6.05 20.51 -10.11
C SER A 251 6.68 20.07 -11.43
N GLU A 252 7.89 19.53 -11.40
CA GLU A 252 8.62 19.07 -12.58
C GLU A 252 8.08 17.74 -13.10
N ARG A 253 7.86 16.77 -12.19
CA ARG A 253 7.74 15.35 -12.57
C ARG A 253 6.31 14.84 -12.53
N VAL A 254 5.42 15.43 -11.73
CA VAL A 254 4.05 14.97 -11.59
C VAL A 254 3.17 15.69 -12.62
N SER A 255 2.30 14.94 -13.29
CA SER A 255 1.23 15.48 -14.12
C SER A 255 -0.05 15.59 -13.31
N GLY A 256 -0.72 16.73 -13.37
CA GLY A 256 -1.91 17.00 -12.57
C GLY A 256 -1.58 17.58 -11.20
N GLU A 257 -2.54 17.53 -10.30
CA GLU A 257 -2.45 18.04 -8.93
C GLU A 257 -2.56 16.87 -7.94
N LEU A 258 -1.63 16.83 -6.98
CA LEU A 258 -1.72 15.96 -5.82
C LEU A 258 -2.65 16.62 -4.80
N ARG A 259 -3.62 15.87 -4.28
CA ARG A 259 -4.67 16.40 -3.39
C ARG A 259 -4.30 16.31 -1.92
N PHE A 260 -3.39 15.40 -1.57
CA PHE A 260 -2.94 15.15 -0.20
C PHE A 260 -1.47 15.55 -0.02
N TYR A 261 -0.61 15.23 -0.98
CA TYR A 261 0.83 15.25 -0.79
C TYR A 261 1.51 16.51 -1.37
N ASP A 262 2.18 17.26 -0.48
CA ASP A 262 3.07 18.38 -0.79
C ASP A 262 4.32 18.33 0.12
N GLY A 263 5.22 19.31 -0.01
CA GLY A 263 6.43 19.38 0.81
C GLY A 263 6.18 19.52 2.31
N ILE A 264 5.09 20.19 2.72
CA ILE A 264 4.72 20.33 4.14
C ILE A 264 4.22 18.98 4.69
N THR A 265 3.36 18.32 3.93
CA THR A 265 2.78 17.03 4.26
C THR A 265 3.87 15.96 4.28
N HIS A 266 4.81 15.98 3.34
CA HIS A 266 5.99 15.10 3.37
C HIS A 266 6.69 15.17 4.72
N GLN A 267 7.02 16.37 5.21
CA GLN A 267 7.65 16.52 6.51
C GLN A 267 6.76 16.03 7.66
N ALA A 268 5.44 16.25 7.58
CA ALA A 268 4.50 15.82 8.61
C ALA A 268 4.41 14.29 8.71
N LEU A 269 4.35 13.58 7.58
CA LEU A 269 4.21 12.11 7.52
C LEU A 269 5.30 11.40 8.36
N PHE A 270 6.56 11.81 8.22
CA PHE A 270 7.69 11.17 8.89
C PHE A 270 7.88 11.60 10.36
N ASN A 271 7.04 12.50 10.88
CA ASN A 271 7.11 13.00 12.26
C ASN A 271 6.18 12.24 13.21
N LEU A 272 6.49 10.96 13.44
CA LEU A 272 5.68 10.07 14.28
C LEU A 272 5.63 10.48 15.77
N PRO A 273 4.45 10.36 16.44
CA PRO A 273 4.31 10.51 17.88
C PRO A 273 5.29 9.68 18.71
N LYS A 274 5.60 10.17 19.91
CA LYS A 274 6.61 9.56 20.82
C LYS A 274 6.31 8.09 21.16
N TYR A 275 5.05 7.73 21.35
CA TYR A 275 4.67 6.35 21.71
C TYR A 275 4.94 5.38 20.57
N ILE A 276 4.66 5.77 19.32
CA ILE A 276 4.96 4.97 18.11
C ILE A 276 6.47 4.81 17.97
N ARG A 277 7.23 5.91 18.05
CA ARG A 277 8.71 5.86 17.99
C ARG A 277 9.33 4.96 19.06
N LYS A 278 8.75 4.96 20.28
CA LYS A 278 9.16 4.06 21.35
C LYS A 278 8.89 2.59 20.99
N ALA A 279 7.69 2.27 20.55
CA ALA A 279 7.31 0.91 20.17
C ALA A 279 8.17 0.36 19.01
N LEU A 280 8.44 1.19 17.98
CA LEU A 280 9.32 0.83 16.86
C LEU A 280 10.74 0.50 17.32
N LYS A 281 11.25 1.21 18.34
CA LYS A 281 12.58 0.97 18.92
C LYS A 281 12.63 -0.30 19.77
N GLU A 282 11.54 -0.61 20.46
CA GLU A 282 11.44 -1.78 21.37
C GLU A 282 11.15 -3.08 20.62
N GLN A 283 10.66 -3.02 19.37
CA GLN A 283 10.36 -4.20 18.57
C GLN A 283 11.61 -5.00 18.18
N THR A 284 11.54 -6.30 18.40
CA THR A 284 12.63 -7.26 18.13
C THR A 284 12.23 -8.39 17.19
N HIS A 285 10.93 -8.62 17.00
CA HIS A 285 10.43 -9.68 16.14
C HIS A 285 10.66 -9.36 14.66
N ILE A 286 11.19 -10.35 13.94
CA ILE A 286 11.41 -10.32 12.49
C ILE A 286 10.47 -11.35 11.89
N ASN A 287 9.65 -10.91 10.93
CA ASN A 287 8.74 -11.78 10.21
C ASN A 287 9.52 -12.66 9.22
N ARG A 288 9.29 -13.98 9.23
CA ARG A 288 10.04 -14.94 8.42
C ARG A 288 9.12 -15.96 7.77
N ASP A 289 9.54 -16.53 6.63
CA ASP A 289 8.78 -17.57 5.93
C ASP A 289 8.41 -18.77 6.83
N ASN A 290 9.33 -19.17 7.71
CA ASN A 290 9.14 -20.29 8.63
C ASN A 290 8.52 -19.90 9.99
N LYS A 291 8.30 -18.61 10.22
CA LYS A 291 7.68 -18.09 11.44
C LYS A 291 6.94 -16.79 11.10
N PRO A 292 5.85 -16.89 10.32
CA PRO A 292 5.12 -15.71 9.90
C PRO A 292 4.41 -15.05 11.08
N LEU A 293 4.27 -13.73 11.00
CA LEU A 293 3.34 -12.98 11.83
C LEU A 293 1.93 -13.39 11.39
N MET A 294 1.22 -14.03 12.31
CA MET A 294 -0.20 -14.32 12.17
C MET A 294 -0.96 -13.34 13.04
N GLU A 295 -1.78 -12.49 12.44
CA GLU A 295 -2.73 -11.62 13.12
C GLU A 295 -4.06 -11.79 12.39
N GLN A 296 -5.11 -12.24 13.08
CA GLN A 296 -6.41 -12.46 12.45
C GLN A 296 -7.12 -11.13 12.25
N TYR A 297 -7.79 -10.96 11.11
CA TYR A 297 -8.71 -9.85 10.96
C TYR A 297 -9.93 -10.04 11.87
N PRO A 298 -10.33 -9.02 12.64
CA PRO A 298 -11.39 -9.19 13.62
C PRO A 298 -12.80 -9.35 13.05
N GLY A 299 -13.03 -8.90 11.82
CA GLY A 299 -14.34 -8.97 11.15
C GLY A 299 -14.60 -10.28 10.40
N LEU A 300 -13.57 -11.12 10.25
CA LEU A 300 -13.73 -12.51 9.89
C LEU A 300 -14.10 -13.24 11.18
N ALA A 301 -15.40 -13.38 11.44
CA ALA A 301 -15.86 -14.25 12.51
C ALA A 301 -15.20 -15.63 12.37
N GLU A 302 -14.81 -16.25 13.49
CA GLU A 302 -14.42 -17.67 13.48
C GLU A 302 -15.48 -18.42 12.67
N LYS A 303 -15.07 -19.06 11.57
CA LYS A 303 -15.92 -20.00 10.85
C LYS A 303 -16.19 -21.16 11.82
N GLU A 304 -17.25 -21.04 12.62
CA GLU A 304 -17.81 -22.15 13.41
C GLU A 304 -18.24 -23.31 12.50
#